data_AF-A0A832WYL3-F1
#
_entry.id   AF-A0A832WYL3-F1
#
_cell.length_a   1.000
_cell.length_b   1.000
_cell.length_c   1.000
_cell.angle_alpha   90.00
_cell.angle_beta   90.00
_cell.angle_gamma   90.00
#
_symmetry.space_group_name_H-M   'P 1'
#
loop_
_entity.id
_entity.type
_entity.pdbx_description
1 polymer ?
#
loop_
_entity_poly.entity_id
_entity_poly.type
_entity_poly.pdbx_seq_one_letter_code
_entity_poly.pdbx_strand_id
1 'polypeptide(L)'
;YTVSLTVKNAAGSDTETKSKYIIVKERAQDLKITDKNLKALNQGKWAVYDGTSYPSKLLVYNSANLDIPYQKKVMVGKISATTVADYEGYYWGECVSFGKTLSKSTTITQNWIQGRNVVSSGNVKSGTVIATFGSNGKYLNKRGYSHTAIFREYVRDSNWKIIGFSVWDQNYVKTGIVGRHDIRSGTKTSEATNYYVVQV
;
A
#
# COMPACT_ATOMS: atom_id res chain seq x y z
N TYR A 1 32.06 -4.10 -1.63
CA TYR A 1 33.06 -4.62 -2.57
C TYR A 1 34.42 -4.06 -2.21
N THR A 2 35.42 -4.93 -2.27
CA THR A 2 36.84 -4.53 -2.24
C THR A 2 37.26 -4.21 -3.66
N VAL A 3 38.00 -3.11 -3.83
CA VAL A 3 38.53 -2.70 -5.13
C VAL A 3 40.04 -2.66 -5.04
N SER A 4 40.71 -3.33 -5.98
CA SER A 4 42.15 -3.27 -6.16
C SER A 4 42.46 -2.57 -7.47
N LEU A 5 43.36 -1.60 -7.44
CA LEU A 5 43.87 -0.89 -8.60
C LEU A 5 45.36 -1.17 -8.73
N THR A 6 45.77 -1.70 -9.88
CA THR A 6 47.18 -1.94 -10.20
C THR A 6 47.63 -0.97 -11.28
N VAL A 7 48.75 -0.28 -11.05
CA VAL A 7 49.39 0.58 -12.04
C VAL A 7 50.76 0.00 -12.36
N LYS A 8 51.10 -0.10 -13.65
CA LYS A 8 52.34 -0.71 -14.12
C LYS A 8 53.01 0.13 -15.20
N ASN A 9 54.32 0.29 -15.10
CA ASN A 9 55.17 0.91 -16.12
C ASN A 9 56.47 0.09 -16.30
N ALA A 10 57.39 0.58 -17.13
CA ALA A 10 58.66 -0.10 -17.41
C ALA A 10 59.56 -0.27 -16.16
N ALA A 11 59.38 0.56 -15.13
CA ALA A 11 60.15 0.52 -13.89
C ALA A 11 59.56 -0.41 -12.82
N GLY A 12 58.30 -0.82 -12.95
CA GLY A 12 57.67 -1.71 -11.97
C GLY A 12 56.14 -1.66 -11.96
N SER A 13 55.56 -2.25 -10.92
CA SER A 13 54.13 -2.29 -10.68
C SER A 13 53.83 -1.97 -9.23
N ASP A 14 52.74 -1.27 -8.99
CA ASP A 14 52.19 -1.05 -7.65
C ASP A 14 50.71 -1.45 -7.63
N THR A 15 50.21 -1.88 -6.47
CA THR A 15 48.80 -2.28 -6.30
C THR A 15 48.24 -1.74 -4.99
N GLU A 16 47.19 -0.95 -5.11
CA GLU A 16 46.46 -0.40 -3.98
C GLU A 16 45.11 -1.12 -3.83
N THR A 17 44.83 -1.58 -2.61
CA THR A 17 43.58 -2.29 -2.30
C THR A 17 42.77 -1.56 -1.26
N LYS A 18 41.55 -1.15 -1.64
CA LYS A 18 40.58 -0.53 -0.73
C LYS A 18 39.41 -1.48 -0.46
N SER A 19 39.37 -1.98 0.77
CA SER A 19 38.24 -2.74 1.29
C SER A 19 37.01 -1.86 1.49
N LYS A 20 35.82 -2.43 1.27
CA LYS A 20 34.51 -1.73 1.42
C LYS A 20 34.40 -0.44 0.59
N TYR A 21 35.17 -0.32 -0.50
CA TYR A 21 35.18 0.86 -1.36
C TYR A 21 33.84 1.12 -2.04
N ILE A 22 33.14 0.06 -2.45
CA ILE A 22 31.75 0.15 -2.95
C ILE A 22 30.83 -0.47 -1.89
N ILE A 23 29.83 0.30 -1.46
CA ILE A 23 28.76 -0.16 -0.57
C ILE A 23 27.49 -0.27 -1.43
N VAL A 24 27.03 -1.49 -1.70
CA VAL A 24 25.70 -1.70 -2.31
C VAL A 24 24.69 -1.81 -1.19
N LYS A 25 23.69 -0.94 -1.25
CA LYS A 25 22.50 -1.03 -0.40
C LYS A 25 21.41 -1.72 -1.20
N GLU A 26 20.67 -2.61 -0.55
CA GLU A 26 19.43 -3.11 -1.15
C GLU A 26 18.50 -1.93 -1.46
N ARG A 27 17.89 -1.96 -2.64
CA ARG A 27 16.93 -0.95 -3.03
C ARG A 27 15.61 -1.25 -2.32
N ALA A 28 15.01 -0.20 -1.74
CA ALA A 28 13.65 -0.29 -1.22
C ALA A 28 12.71 -0.85 -2.29
N GLN A 29 11.89 -1.82 -1.92
CA GLN A 29 10.97 -2.50 -2.81
C GLN A 29 9.55 -2.00 -2.60
N ASP A 30 8.78 -1.89 -3.67
CA ASP A 30 7.35 -1.60 -3.58
C ASP A 30 6.67 -2.70 -2.74
N LEU A 31 6.05 -2.30 -1.63
CA LEU A 31 5.27 -3.21 -0.81
C LEU A 31 4.00 -3.62 -1.57
N LYS A 32 3.77 -4.92 -1.69
CA LYS A 32 2.62 -5.48 -2.41
C LYS A 32 1.93 -6.53 -1.55
N ILE A 33 0.62 -6.67 -1.70
CA ILE A 33 -0.09 -7.82 -1.17
C ILE A 33 0.31 -9.09 -1.92
N THR A 34 0.12 -10.25 -1.29
CA THR A 34 0.38 -11.53 -1.95
C THR A 34 -0.57 -11.73 -3.14
N ASP A 35 -0.13 -12.49 -4.15
CA ASP A 35 -0.97 -12.80 -5.31
C ASP A 35 -2.26 -13.53 -4.92
N LYS A 36 -2.22 -14.38 -3.89
CA LYS A 36 -3.40 -15.06 -3.33
C LYS A 36 -4.41 -14.05 -2.79
N ASN A 37 -3.94 -13.05 -2.04
CA ASN A 37 -4.79 -11.99 -1.51
C ASN A 37 -5.32 -11.06 -2.60
N LEU A 38 -4.51 -10.73 -3.61
CA LEU A 38 -4.95 -9.94 -4.76
C LEU A 38 -6.06 -10.66 -5.54
N LYS A 39 -5.88 -11.96 -5.80
CA LYS A 39 -6.91 -12.80 -6.45
C LYS A 39 -8.20 -12.83 -5.62
N ALA A 40 -8.08 -13.04 -4.30
CA ALA A 40 -9.23 -13.08 -3.41
C ALA A 40 -10.01 -11.76 -3.38
N LEU A 41 -9.34 -10.60 -3.32
CA LEU A 41 -10.02 -9.29 -3.35
C LEU A 41 -10.74 -9.01 -4.68
N ASN A 42 -10.14 -9.44 -5.80
CA ASN A 42 -10.75 -9.32 -7.12
C ASN A 42 -11.99 -10.21 -7.29
N GLN A 43 -11.99 -11.41 -6.68
CA GLN A 43 -13.07 -12.39 -6.79
C GLN A 43 -14.15 -12.24 -5.69
N GLY A 44 -13.87 -11.46 -4.64
CA GLY A 44 -14.79 -11.23 -3.53
C GLY A 44 -16.14 -10.66 -3.97
N LYS A 45 -17.20 -10.97 -3.21
CA LYS A 45 -18.52 -10.34 -3.40
C LYS A 45 -18.55 -9.00 -2.66
N TRP A 46 -18.99 -7.96 -3.36
CA TRP A 46 -19.00 -6.59 -2.84
C TRP A 46 -20.43 -6.04 -2.79
N ALA A 47 -20.93 -5.75 -1.59
CA ALA A 47 -22.25 -5.18 -1.37
C ALA A 47 -22.19 -3.65 -1.48
N VAL A 48 -23.11 -3.04 -2.22
CA VAL A 48 -23.23 -1.58 -2.32
C VAL A 48 -23.50 -1.00 -0.94
N TYR A 49 -22.82 0.09 -0.62
CA TYR A 49 -23.01 0.85 0.61
C TYR A 49 -23.26 2.32 0.25
N ASP A 50 -24.46 2.79 0.56
CA ASP A 50 -25.00 4.11 0.28
C ASP A 50 -24.71 5.14 1.38
N GLY A 51 -24.02 4.73 2.45
CA GLY A 51 -23.66 5.62 3.57
C GLY A 51 -22.52 6.60 3.27
N THR A 52 -22.13 6.80 2.01
CA THR A 52 -21.08 7.74 1.59
C THR A 52 -21.49 8.54 0.37
N SER A 53 -20.94 9.75 0.19
CA SER A 53 -21.20 10.61 -0.98
C SER A 53 -20.67 10.06 -2.30
N TYR A 54 -19.90 8.97 -2.27
CA TYR A 54 -19.36 8.29 -3.44
C TYR A 54 -19.84 6.84 -3.46
N PRO A 55 -19.92 6.19 -4.64
CA PRO A 55 -20.26 4.78 -4.72
C PRO A 55 -19.20 3.94 -4.03
N SER A 56 -19.51 3.45 -2.84
CA SER A 56 -18.64 2.59 -2.05
C SER A 56 -19.25 1.20 -1.93
N LYS A 57 -18.40 0.18 -1.74
CA LYS A 57 -18.86 -1.18 -1.47
C LYS A 57 -18.11 -1.79 -0.30
N LEU A 58 -18.80 -2.64 0.45
CA LEU A 58 -18.22 -3.40 1.55
C LEU A 58 -17.97 -4.85 1.10
N LEU A 59 -16.85 -5.42 1.54
CA LEU A 59 -16.56 -6.83 1.29
C LEU A 59 -17.55 -7.69 2.08
N VAL A 60 -18.25 -8.59 1.40
CA VAL A 60 -19.16 -9.54 2.05
C VAL A 60 -18.32 -10.60 2.77
N TYR A 61 -18.68 -10.88 4.02
CA TYR A 61 -18.02 -11.89 4.86
C TYR A 61 -17.98 -13.25 4.17
N ASN A 62 -16.84 -13.95 4.28
CA ASN A 62 -16.56 -15.24 3.64
C ASN A 62 -16.71 -15.29 2.11
N SER A 63 -16.79 -14.14 1.43
CA SER A 63 -16.86 -14.11 -0.03
C SER A 63 -15.50 -14.03 -0.73
N ALA A 64 -14.44 -13.63 -0.02
CA ALA A 64 -13.07 -13.61 -0.50
C ALA A 64 -12.23 -14.58 0.34
N ASN A 65 -11.51 -15.50 -0.33
CA ASN A 65 -10.63 -16.46 0.31
C ASN A 65 -9.28 -15.80 0.67
N LEU A 66 -9.31 -14.84 1.59
CA LEU A 66 -8.13 -14.11 2.06
C LEU A 66 -7.21 -15.05 2.86
N ASP A 67 -5.93 -15.02 2.53
CA ASP A 67 -4.86 -15.75 3.21
C ASP A 67 -4.37 -14.98 4.44
N ILE A 68 -5.25 -14.86 5.44
CA ILE A 68 -5.02 -14.09 6.65
C ILE A 68 -5.50 -14.87 7.88
N PRO A 69 -4.85 -14.70 9.05
CA PRO A 69 -5.20 -15.45 10.24
C PRO A 69 -6.52 -14.97 10.89
N TYR A 70 -6.81 -13.67 10.80
CA TYR A 70 -7.88 -13.04 11.58
C TYR A 70 -8.81 -12.20 10.72
N GLN A 71 -10.02 -12.71 10.54
CA GLN A 71 -11.17 -12.00 9.98
C GLN A 71 -12.44 -12.34 10.76
N LYS A 72 -13.40 -11.43 10.83
CA LYS A 72 -14.71 -11.70 11.44
C LYS A 72 -15.83 -11.00 10.71
N LYS A 73 -17.03 -11.52 10.94
CA LYS A 73 -18.30 -10.96 10.47
C LYS A 73 -18.69 -9.76 11.32
N VAL A 74 -19.03 -8.64 10.68
CA VAL A 74 -19.68 -7.49 11.32
C VAL A 74 -20.92 -7.12 10.52
N MET A 75 -22.05 -6.92 11.20
CA MET A 75 -23.27 -6.49 10.55
C MET A 75 -23.25 -4.97 10.33
N VAL A 76 -23.44 -4.54 9.09
CA VAL A 76 -23.65 -3.14 8.69
C VAL A 76 -25.02 -3.04 8.06
N GLY A 77 -26.03 -2.69 8.86
CA GLY A 77 -27.43 -2.82 8.45
C GLY A 77 -27.74 -4.29 8.09
N LYS A 78 -28.15 -4.52 6.84
CA LYS A 78 -28.41 -5.87 6.30
C LYS A 78 -27.19 -6.56 5.70
N ILE A 79 -26.04 -5.88 5.64
CA ILE A 79 -24.82 -6.40 5.03
C ILE A 79 -24.02 -7.17 6.09
N SER A 80 -23.75 -8.44 5.81
CA SER A 80 -22.75 -9.23 6.55
C SER A 80 -21.36 -8.90 6.02
N ALA A 81 -20.68 -7.93 6.62
CA ALA A 81 -19.43 -7.38 6.13
C ALA A 81 -18.19 -8.00 6.81
N THR A 82 -17.04 -7.89 6.13
CA THR A 82 -15.73 -8.34 6.64
C THR A 82 -15.00 -7.22 7.39
N THR A 83 -14.45 -7.54 8.55
CA THR A 83 -13.35 -6.80 9.18
C THR A 83 -12.18 -7.74 9.41
N VAL A 84 -10.97 -7.20 9.36
CA VAL A 84 -9.73 -7.95 9.58
C VAL A 84 -8.90 -7.30 10.68
N ALA A 85 -8.05 -8.11 11.31
CA ALA A 85 -7.00 -7.64 12.20
C ALA A 85 -5.63 -7.63 11.52
N ASP A 86 -4.64 -7.17 12.25
CA ASP A 86 -3.24 -7.43 11.96
C ASP A 86 -2.92 -8.92 12.08
N TYR A 87 -1.65 -9.29 11.81
CA TYR A 87 -1.23 -10.69 11.79
C TYR A 87 -1.29 -11.36 13.17
N GLU A 88 -1.21 -10.59 14.26
CA GLU A 88 -1.25 -11.10 15.64
C GLU A 88 -2.66 -11.07 16.25
N GLY A 89 -3.61 -10.38 15.62
CA GLY A 89 -5.01 -10.33 16.06
C GLY A 89 -5.32 -9.25 17.09
N TYR A 90 -4.37 -8.35 17.37
CA TYR A 90 -4.50 -7.29 18.37
C TYR A 90 -5.21 -6.04 17.85
N TYR A 91 -4.99 -5.69 16.58
CA TYR A 91 -5.40 -4.41 16.00
C TYR A 91 -6.45 -4.63 14.91
N TRP A 92 -7.71 -4.70 15.33
CA TRP A 92 -8.87 -4.87 14.46
C TRP A 92 -9.28 -3.57 13.77
N GLY A 93 -9.68 -3.69 12.51
CA GLY A 93 -10.36 -2.58 11.84
C GLY A 93 -9.45 -1.44 11.41
N GLU A 94 -8.12 -1.58 11.49
CA GLU A 94 -7.20 -0.54 11.04
C GLU A 94 -6.81 -0.70 9.57
N CYS A 95 -6.52 0.43 8.92
CA CYS A 95 -5.99 0.45 7.56
C CYS A 95 -4.58 -0.14 7.48
N VAL A 96 -3.72 0.17 8.46
CA VAL A 96 -2.35 -0.36 8.56
C VAL A 96 -2.37 -1.87 8.76
N SER A 97 -3.20 -2.37 9.68
CA SER A 97 -3.42 -3.81 9.86
C SER A 97 -3.82 -4.49 8.56
N PHE A 98 -4.78 -3.93 7.81
CA PHE A 98 -5.22 -4.48 6.52
C PHE A 98 -4.07 -4.53 5.49
N GLY A 99 -3.32 -3.43 5.33
CA GLY A 99 -2.19 -3.38 4.40
C GLY A 99 -1.08 -4.37 4.77
N LYS A 100 -0.72 -4.45 6.05
CA LYS A 100 0.35 -5.35 6.54
C LYS A 100 -0.07 -6.82 6.50
N THR A 101 -1.28 -7.16 6.93
CA THR A 101 -1.75 -8.56 6.98
C THR A 101 -1.85 -9.15 5.56
N LEU A 102 -2.35 -8.39 4.59
CA LEU A 102 -2.48 -8.87 3.21
C LEU A 102 -1.14 -8.97 2.46
N SER A 103 -0.16 -8.17 2.84
CA SER A 103 1.22 -8.22 2.33
C SER A 103 2.13 -9.15 3.10
N LYS A 104 1.67 -9.68 4.25
CA LYS A 104 2.50 -10.42 5.21
C LYS A 104 3.74 -9.64 5.65
N SER A 105 3.68 -8.31 5.60
CA SER A 105 4.81 -7.45 5.96
C SER A 105 4.89 -7.26 7.46
N THR A 106 6.06 -7.49 8.01
CA THR A 106 6.39 -7.21 9.42
C THR A 106 6.90 -5.78 9.61
N THR A 107 7.31 -5.09 8.54
CA THR A 107 7.87 -3.73 8.59
C THR A 107 6.94 -2.76 9.32
N ILE A 108 7.47 -2.11 10.35
CA ILE A 108 6.75 -1.07 11.10
C ILE A 108 6.61 0.21 10.25
N THR A 109 5.55 0.98 10.46
CA THR A 109 5.23 2.15 9.62
C THR A 109 6.29 3.25 9.66
N GLN A 110 7.10 3.33 10.73
CA GLN A 110 8.24 4.26 10.83
C GLN A 110 9.34 3.97 9.79
N ASN A 111 9.44 2.72 9.36
CA ASN A 111 10.39 2.24 8.35
C ASN A 111 9.80 2.25 6.94
N TRP A 112 8.52 2.60 6.77
CA TRP A 112 7.97 2.80 5.43
C TRP A 112 8.65 3.99 4.76
N ILE A 113 9.05 3.76 3.52
CA ILE A 113 9.69 4.73 2.65
C ILE A 113 8.63 5.26 1.68
N GLN A 114 8.53 6.59 1.57
CA GLN A 114 7.71 7.23 0.57
C GLN A 114 8.31 6.97 -0.81
N GLY A 115 7.63 6.15 -1.62
CA GLY A 115 7.98 5.89 -3.00
C GLY A 115 7.43 6.94 -3.96
N ARG A 116 7.23 6.53 -5.22
CA ARG A 116 6.64 7.39 -6.24
C ARG A 116 5.18 7.72 -5.94
N ASN A 117 4.76 8.93 -6.32
CA ASN A 117 3.36 9.35 -6.22
C ASN A 117 2.47 8.49 -7.12
N VAL A 118 1.30 8.10 -6.63
CA VAL A 118 0.39 7.18 -7.34
C VAL A 118 -0.16 7.81 -8.61
N VAL A 119 -0.64 9.05 -8.54
CA VAL A 119 -1.28 9.73 -9.68
C VAL A 119 -0.25 10.14 -10.72
N SER A 120 0.83 10.81 -10.32
CA SER A 120 1.80 11.33 -11.29
C SER A 120 2.65 10.24 -11.95
N SER A 121 2.85 9.09 -11.30
CA SER A 121 3.57 7.97 -11.92
C SER A 121 2.78 7.25 -13.00
N GLY A 122 1.44 7.19 -12.87
CA GLY A 122 0.55 6.59 -13.86
C GLY A 122 0.75 5.10 -14.16
N ASN A 123 1.59 4.40 -13.39
CA ASN A 123 2.02 3.02 -13.67
C ASN A 123 2.03 2.10 -12.43
N VAL A 124 1.34 2.47 -11.35
CA VAL A 124 1.18 1.61 -10.17
C VAL A 124 0.40 0.34 -10.53
N LYS A 125 0.83 -0.80 -10.01
CA LYS A 125 0.23 -2.11 -10.28
C LYS A 125 -0.82 -2.43 -9.21
N SER A 126 -1.88 -3.13 -9.62
CA SER A 126 -2.90 -3.62 -8.69
C SER A 126 -2.26 -4.46 -7.59
N GLY A 127 -2.72 -4.30 -6.35
CA GLY A 127 -2.15 -4.98 -5.18
C GLY A 127 -1.00 -4.24 -4.51
N THR A 128 -0.48 -3.15 -5.07
CA THR A 128 0.53 -2.32 -4.40
C THR A 128 -0.07 -1.61 -3.19
N VAL A 129 0.62 -1.68 -2.04
CA VAL A 129 0.29 -0.91 -0.85
C VAL A 129 0.68 0.55 -1.10
N ILE A 130 -0.27 1.44 -0.89
CA ILE A 130 -0.11 2.89 -1.03
C ILE A 130 -0.51 3.57 0.26
N ALA A 131 0.11 4.71 0.58
CA ALA A 131 -0.21 5.43 1.79
C ALA A 131 -0.03 6.94 1.60
N THR A 132 -0.67 7.70 2.48
CA THR A 132 -0.36 9.11 2.68
C THR A 132 0.94 9.25 3.46
N PHE A 133 1.77 10.22 3.08
CA PHE A 133 2.98 10.56 3.80
C PHE A 133 2.96 12.04 4.19
N GLY A 134 3.57 12.38 5.33
CA GLY A 134 3.81 13.77 5.71
C GLY A 134 4.85 14.43 4.82
N SER A 135 5.01 15.75 4.98
CA SER A 135 6.01 16.54 4.23
C SER A 135 7.45 16.07 4.44
N ASN A 136 7.73 15.38 5.55
CA ASN A 136 9.02 14.75 5.85
C ASN A 136 9.19 13.35 5.22
N GLY A 137 8.25 12.93 4.38
CA GLY A 137 8.22 11.62 3.74
C GLY A 137 8.04 10.44 4.69
N LYS A 138 7.46 10.68 5.87
CA LYS A 138 7.13 9.65 6.85
C LYS A 138 5.64 9.43 6.97
N TYR A 139 5.26 8.18 7.26
CA TYR A 139 3.89 7.86 7.63
C TYR A 139 3.60 8.41 9.03
N LEU A 140 2.67 9.35 9.14
CA LEU A 140 2.50 10.16 10.36
C LEU A 140 1.77 9.43 11.50
N ASN A 141 1.15 8.27 11.24
CA ASN A 141 0.29 7.55 12.21
C ASN A 141 -0.74 8.46 12.91
N LYS A 142 -1.25 9.48 12.19
CA LYS A 142 -2.16 10.48 12.76
C LYS A 142 -3.59 10.23 12.29
N ARG A 143 -4.51 9.96 13.23
CA ARG A 143 -5.93 9.73 12.94
C ARG A 143 -6.51 10.89 12.13
N GLY A 144 -7.23 10.57 11.04
CA GLY A 144 -7.85 11.54 10.14
C GLY A 144 -6.90 12.20 9.14
N TYR A 145 -5.59 11.91 9.21
CA TYR A 145 -4.58 12.43 8.28
C TYR A 145 -3.83 11.30 7.58
N SER A 146 -3.47 10.24 8.31
CA SER A 146 -2.76 9.09 7.79
C SER A 146 -3.73 8.00 7.36
N HIS A 147 -3.54 7.51 6.14
CA HIS A 147 -4.26 6.36 5.63
C HIS A 147 -3.37 5.51 4.74
N THR A 148 -3.66 4.21 4.70
CA THR A 148 -3.03 3.26 3.79
C THR A 148 -4.09 2.39 3.16
N ALA A 149 -3.86 2.01 1.91
CA ALA A 149 -4.80 1.29 1.09
C ALA A 149 -4.05 0.39 0.11
N ILE A 150 -4.78 -0.53 -0.51
CA ILE A 150 -4.28 -1.34 -1.61
C ILE A 150 -4.77 -0.73 -2.91
N PHE A 151 -3.84 -0.29 -3.75
CA PHE A 151 -4.17 0.22 -5.07
C PHE A 151 -4.83 -0.87 -5.91
N ARG A 152 -5.95 -0.53 -6.56
CA ARG A 152 -6.69 -1.44 -7.44
C ARG A 152 -6.47 -1.11 -8.91
N GLU A 153 -6.89 0.09 -9.32
CA GLU A 153 -6.79 0.56 -10.70
C GLU A 153 -6.89 2.08 -10.78
N TYR A 154 -6.41 2.66 -11.88
CA TYR A 154 -6.60 4.10 -12.14
C TYR A 154 -8.03 4.39 -12.57
N VAL A 155 -8.57 5.50 -12.07
CA VAL A 155 -9.82 6.09 -12.57
C VAL A 155 -9.44 7.17 -13.56
N ARG A 156 -10.01 7.08 -14.77
CA ARG A 156 -9.73 7.99 -15.88
C ARG A 156 -11.00 8.68 -16.36
N ASP A 157 -10.84 9.90 -16.86
CA ASP A 157 -11.90 10.58 -17.61
C ASP A 157 -11.97 10.05 -19.05
N SER A 158 -12.90 10.60 -19.83
CA SER A 158 -13.10 10.26 -21.26
C SER A 158 -11.88 10.55 -22.14
N ASN A 159 -10.96 11.41 -21.69
CA ASN A 159 -9.73 11.78 -22.39
C ASN A 159 -8.54 10.94 -21.91
N TRP A 160 -8.79 9.83 -21.21
CA TRP A 160 -7.78 8.95 -20.62
C TRP A 160 -6.87 9.61 -19.57
N LYS A 161 -7.21 10.81 -19.08
CA LYS A 161 -6.46 11.48 -18.03
C LYS A 161 -6.74 10.81 -16.69
N ILE A 162 -5.71 10.60 -15.87
CA ILE A 162 -5.87 10.09 -14.50
C ILE A 162 -6.56 11.17 -13.67
N ILE A 163 -7.75 10.85 -13.18
CA ILE A 163 -8.53 11.73 -12.28
C ILE A 163 -8.62 11.16 -10.85
N GLY A 164 -8.03 9.97 -10.64
CA GLY A 164 -8.02 9.29 -9.35
C GLY A 164 -7.60 7.83 -9.49
N PHE A 165 -7.94 7.04 -8.48
CA PHE A 165 -7.76 5.60 -8.48
C PHE A 165 -8.75 4.94 -7.53
N SER A 166 -9.06 3.67 -7.83
CA SER A 166 -9.85 2.80 -6.98
C SER A 166 -8.94 2.08 -5.99
N VAL A 167 -9.41 1.85 -4.78
CA VAL A 167 -8.66 1.14 -3.73
C VAL A 167 -9.50 0.07 -3.05
N TRP A 168 -8.81 -0.89 -2.44
CA TRP A 168 -9.33 -1.63 -1.30
C TRP A 168 -8.67 -1.14 -0.03
N ASP A 169 -9.46 -0.91 1.02
CA ASP A 169 -8.92 -0.54 2.32
C ASP A 169 -9.82 -1.00 3.45
N GLN A 170 -9.46 -0.61 4.66
CA GLN A 170 -10.27 -0.77 5.85
C GLN A 170 -10.30 0.55 6.60
N ASN A 171 -11.41 0.83 7.29
CA ASN A 171 -11.59 2.03 8.10
C ASN A 171 -11.77 3.35 7.33
N TYR A 172 -12.13 3.28 6.05
CA TYR A 172 -12.43 4.48 5.26
C TYR A 172 -13.93 4.60 4.96
N VAL A 173 -14.48 3.65 4.19
CA VAL A 173 -15.91 3.64 3.82
C VAL A 173 -16.82 3.56 5.04
N LYS A 174 -16.50 2.65 5.95
CA LYS A 174 -17.17 2.46 7.23
C LYS A 174 -16.12 2.07 8.26
N THR A 175 -16.18 2.69 9.43
CA THR A 175 -15.22 2.45 10.53
C THR A 175 -15.02 0.96 10.76
N GLY A 176 -13.77 0.52 10.70
CA GLY A 176 -13.36 -0.86 10.92
C GLY A 176 -13.70 -1.88 9.83
N ILE A 177 -14.38 -1.51 8.74
CA ILE A 177 -14.86 -2.47 7.75
C ILE A 177 -14.04 -2.41 6.46
N VAL A 178 -13.78 -3.57 5.87
CA VAL A 178 -13.12 -3.68 4.55
C VAL A 178 -14.05 -3.12 3.48
N GLY A 179 -13.56 -2.11 2.77
CA GLY A 179 -14.28 -1.40 1.73
C GLY A 179 -13.51 -1.33 0.42
N ARG A 180 -14.22 -0.97 -0.64
CA ARG A 180 -13.63 -0.45 -1.87
C ARG A 180 -14.36 0.81 -2.29
N HIS A 181 -13.60 1.77 -2.77
CA HIS A 181 -14.11 3.05 -3.25
C HIS A 181 -13.06 3.72 -4.14
N ASP A 182 -13.45 4.85 -4.74
CA ASP A 182 -12.54 5.68 -5.50
C ASP A 182 -12.00 6.82 -4.64
N ILE A 183 -10.76 7.21 -4.90
CA ILE A 183 -10.12 8.42 -4.39
C ILE A 183 -9.85 9.32 -5.61
N ARG A 184 -10.45 10.51 -5.61
CA ARG A 184 -10.34 11.48 -6.72
C ARG A 184 -9.40 12.63 -6.37
N SER A 185 -8.83 13.27 -7.39
CA SER A 185 -8.02 14.50 -7.24
C SER A 185 -8.94 15.72 -7.06
N GLY A 186 -8.68 16.60 -6.07
CA GLY A 186 -9.52 17.78 -5.80
C GLY A 186 -9.49 18.33 -4.37
N THR A 187 -8.60 19.29 -4.12
CA THR A 187 -8.42 20.28 -3.02
C THR A 187 -8.63 19.91 -1.52
N LYS A 188 -8.78 18.64 -1.12
CA LYS A 188 -8.98 18.23 0.30
C LYS A 188 -7.98 17.19 0.79
N THR A 189 -7.64 17.16 2.07
CA THR A 189 -6.65 16.24 2.69
C THR A 189 -6.67 14.75 2.30
N SER A 190 -7.77 14.20 1.76
CA SER A 190 -7.91 12.86 1.19
C SER A 190 -7.79 12.78 -0.35
N GLU A 191 -7.06 13.68 -1.01
CA GLU A 191 -6.88 13.64 -2.47
C GLU A 191 -6.05 12.45 -2.94
N ALA A 192 -6.32 12.03 -4.17
CA ALA A 192 -5.49 11.06 -4.89
C ALA A 192 -4.01 11.50 -4.97
N THR A 193 -3.73 12.81 -5.00
CA THR A 193 -2.37 13.37 -5.06
C THR A 193 -1.56 13.18 -3.78
N ASN A 194 -2.19 12.85 -2.65
CA ASN A 194 -1.51 12.64 -1.38
C ASN A 194 -1.01 11.19 -1.17
N TYR A 195 -1.28 10.29 -2.12
CA TYR A 195 -0.88 8.89 -2.02
C TYR A 195 0.40 8.59 -2.77
N TYR A 196 1.25 7.82 -2.12
CA TYR A 196 2.53 7.35 -2.63
C TYR A 196 2.61 5.84 -2.44
N VAL A 197 3.35 5.17 -3.32
CA VAL A 197 3.70 3.77 -3.14
C VAL A 197 4.48 3.61 -1.84
N VAL A 198 4.08 2.66 -1.00
CA VAL A 198 4.85 2.28 0.18
C VAL A 198 6.02 1.42 -0.28
N GLN A 199 7.23 1.78 0.11
CA GLN A 199 8.40 0.94 -0.06
C GLN A 199 8.94 0.47 1.29
N VAL A 200 9.52 -0.72 1.31
CA VAL A 200 10.13 -1.38 2.48
C VAL A 200 11.52 -1.90 2.16
#